data_AF-A0A3D1S6I6-F1
#
_entry.id   AF-A0A3D1S6I6-F1
#
_cell.length_a   1.000
_cell.length_b   1.000
_cell.length_c   1.000
_cell.angle_alpha   90.00
_cell.angle_beta   90.00
_cell.angle_gamma   90.00
#
_symmetry.space_group_name_H-M   'P 1'
#
loop_
_entity.id
_entity.type
_entity.pdbx_description
1 polymer ?
#
loop_
_entity_poly.entity_id
_entity_poly.type
_entity_poly.pdbx_seq_one_letter_code
_entity_poly.pdbx_strand_id
1 'polypeptide(L)'
;MVLFLIIDKSEVIMTISLRHLALFLCVWCFSNIVQAQTQLSPSPQRTISVQGSGTILIVPNQLEFSVAVEQRGTDTKILQQQVQKKVSDIVYLLQQNGIDDRNIQSMEMSLQPHYEYDNGKRTHTDFIFVRTIYVKHNDFTVYSTLMQALIKAGA
;
A
#
# COMPACT_ATOMS: atom_id res chain seq x y z
N MET A 1 61.29 -99.85 10.01
CA MET A 1 60.64 -98.96 9.03
C MET A 1 60.09 -97.77 9.82
N VAL A 2 60.92 -96.86 10.34
CA VAL A 2 61.71 -95.81 9.64
C VAL A 2 60.77 -95.09 8.66
N LEU A 3 60.29 -93.87 8.91
CA LEU A 3 61.08 -92.64 8.78
C LEU A 3 60.29 -91.42 9.31
N PHE A 4 60.98 -90.60 10.11
CA PHE A 4 60.93 -89.13 10.27
C PHE A 4 59.68 -88.42 10.85
N LEU A 5 59.81 -87.63 11.93
CA LEU A 5 60.49 -86.32 12.09
C LEU A 5 59.84 -85.19 11.27
N ILE A 6 59.54 -84.10 11.99
CA ILE A 6 59.25 -82.74 11.51
C ILE A 6 57.78 -82.49 11.19
N ILE A 7 56.98 -82.25 12.24
CA ILE A 7 55.77 -81.43 12.12
C ILE A 7 56.26 -80.01 11.81
N ASP A 8 56.00 -79.59 10.58
CA ASP A 8 56.37 -78.29 10.05
C ASP A 8 55.69 -77.19 10.86
N LYS A 9 56.48 -76.32 11.52
CA LYS A 9 55.98 -75.23 12.37
C LYS A 9 55.03 -74.28 11.61
N SER A 10 55.05 -74.27 10.28
CA SER A 10 54.23 -73.38 9.45
C SER A 10 52.72 -73.68 9.52
N GLU A 11 52.31 -74.94 9.58
CA GLU A 11 50.90 -75.36 9.65
C GLU A 11 50.22 -74.87 10.94
N VAL A 12 50.93 -74.96 12.08
CA VAL A 12 50.43 -74.54 13.39
C VAL A 12 50.29 -73.02 13.47
N ILE A 13 51.24 -72.27 12.91
CA ILE A 13 51.20 -70.80 12.87
C ILE A 13 50.01 -70.29 12.04
N MET A 14 49.68 -71.00 10.95
CA MET A 14 48.55 -70.66 10.07
C MET A 14 47.17 -70.84 10.75
N THR A 15 47.01 -71.86 11.59
CA THR A 15 45.72 -72.05 12.31
C THR A 15 45.50 -71.03 13.42
N ILE A 16 46.57 -70.56 14.08
CA ILE A 16 46.49 -69.55 15.15
C ILE A 16 46.16 -68.17 14.56
N SER A 17 46.80 -67.79 13.45
CA SER A 17 46.52 -66.52 12.78
C SER A 17 45.07 -66.44 12.26
N LEU A 18 44.54 -67.55 11.73
CA LEU A 18 43.16 -67.63 11.24
C LEU A 18 42.13 -67.45 12.38
N ARG A 19 42.40 -68.00 13.57
CA ARG A 19 41.53 -67.86 14.75
C ARG A 19 41.53 -66.43 15.29
N HIS A 20 42.68 -65.76 15.32
CA HIS A 20 42.76 -64.36 15.77
C HIS A 20 42.11 -63.39 14.78
N LEU A 21 42.22 -63.64 13.47
CA LEU A 21 41.53 -62.85 12.45
C LEU A 21 40.00 -62.96 12.59
N ALA A 22 39.49 -64.18 12.83
CA ALA A 22 38.06 -64.39 13.06
C ALA A 22 37.57 -63.68 14.34
N LEU A 23 38.37 -63.69 15.41
CA LEU A 23 38.01 -63.06 16.68
C LEU A 23 38.00 -61.52 16.56
N PHE A 24 38.95 -60.95 15.81
CA PHE A 24 39.00 -59.51 15.53
C PHE A 24 37.81 -59.06 14.67
N LEU A 25 37.42 -59.85 13.67
CA LEU A 25 36.25 -59.58 12.83
C LEU A 25 34.96 -59.57 13.66
N CYS A 26 34.78 -60.54 14.56
CA CYS A 26 33.61 -60.60 15.43
C CYS A 26 33.50 -59.38 16.35
N VAL A 27 34.60 -58.93 16.96
CA VAL A 27 34.62 -57.75 17.83
C VAL A 27 34.23 -56.48 17.06
N TRP A 28 34.66 -56.36 15.80
CA TRP A 28 34.28 -55.23 14.94
C TRP A 28 32.79 -55.19 14.57
N CYS A 29 32.17 -56.36 14.40
CA CYS A 29 30.73 -56.44 14.12
C CYS A 29 29.87 -55.96 15.30
N PHE A 30 30.27 -56.25 16.55
CA PHE A 30 29.48 -55.86 17.72
C PHE A 30 29.45 -54.33 17.97
N SER A 31 30.51 -53.60 17.60
CA SER A 31 30.61 -52.16 17.81
C SER A 31 29.58 -51.34 17.02
N ASN A 32 29.13 -51.84 15.87
CA ASN A 32 28.25 -51.10 14.95
C ASN A 32 26.76 -51.18 15.33
N ILE A 33 26.36 -52.05 16.27
CA ILE A 33 24.95 -52.20 16.68
C ILE A 33 24.52 -51.08 17.65
N VAL A 34 25.47 -50.48 18.39
CA VAL A 34 25.19 -49.51 19.46
C VAL A 34 24.80 -48.11 18.93
N GLN A 35 25.05 -47.79 17.66
CA GLN A 35 24.77 -46.46 17.09
C GLN A 35 23.37 -46.31 16.45
N ALA A 36 22.47 -47.29 16.61
CA ALA A 36 21.18 -47.34 15.91
C ALA A 36 19.97 -46.76 16.67
N GLN A 37 20.15 -45.98 17.74
CA GLN A 37 19.04 -45.35 18.49
C GLN A 37 19.51 -43.95 18.95
N THR A 38 19.02 -42.82 18.44
CA THR A 38 17.64 -42.34 18.52
C THR A 38 17.37 -41.24 17.47
N GLN A 39 16.46 -41.49 16.53
CA GLN A 39 15.81 -40.43 15.76
C GLN A 39 14.35 -40.36 16.20
N LEU A 40 14.06 -39.48 17.18
CA LEU A 40 12.68 -39.12 17.53
C LEU A 40 12.12 -38.24 16.41
N SER A 41 11.47 -38.85 15.43
CA SER A 41 10.69 -38.13 14.42
C SER A 41 9.45 -37.52 15.10
N PRO A 42 9.20 -36.20 14.99
CA PRO A 42 7.97 -35.61 15.52
C PRO A 42 6.76 -36.15 14.73
N SER A 43 5.75 -36.63 15.45
CA SER A 43 4.45 -37.06 14.90
C SER A 43 3.81 -35.95 14.04
N PRO A 44 3.22 -36.26 12.87
CA PRO A 44 2.59 -35.23 12.02
C PRO A 44 1.35 -34.66 12.71
N GLN A 45 1.40 -33.37 13.09
CA GLN A 45 0.25 -32.63 13.60
C GLN A 45 -0.79 -32.46 12.49
N ARG A 46 -2.04 -32.90 12.73
CA ARG A 46 -3.16 -32.71 11.80
C ARG A 46 -3.72 -31.30 11.96
N THR A 47 -3.27 -30.36 11.14
CA THR A 47 -3.80 -28.99 11.09
C THR A 47 -4.40 -28.70 9.72
N ILE A 48 -5.49 -27.95 9.69
CA ILE A 48 -6.09 -27.42 8.47
C ILE A 48 -5.88 -25.92 8.52
N SER A 49 -5.05 -25.40 7.61
CA SER A 49 -4.82 -23.97 7.45
C SER A 49 -5.70 -23.47 6.30
N VAL A 50 -6.54 -22.47 6.59
CA VAL A 50 -7.36 -21.82 5.58
C VAL A 50 -6.93 -20.37 5.45
N GLN A 51 -6.74 -19.92 4.20
CA GLN A 51 -6.50 -18.53 3.86
C GLN A 51 -7.67 -18.05 3.00
N GLY A 52 -8.42 -17.07 3.51
CA GLY A 52 -9.45 -16.36 2.75
C GLY A 52 -8.93 -15.01 2.31
N SER A 53 -9.10 -14.67 1.03
CA SER A 53 -8.89 -13.32 0.50
C SER A 53 -10.22 -12.81 -0.06
N GLY A 54 -10.61 -11.59 0.30
CA GLY A 54 -11.81 -10.92 -0.16
C GLY A 54 -11.46 -9.56 -0.73
N THR A 55 -11.73 -9.36 -2.02
CA THR A 55 -11.58 -8.07 -2.69
C THR A 55 -12.96 -7.57 -3.08
N ILE A 56 -13.31 -6.35 -2.66
CA ILE A 56 -14.57 -5.71 -3.02
C ILE A 56 -14.25 -4.46 -3.83
N LEU A 57 -14.81 -4.37 -5.03
CA LEU A 57 -14.77 -3.17 -5.86
C LEU A 57 -16.05 -2.39 -5.59
N ILE A 58 -15.92 -1.20 -4.99
CA ILE A 58 -17.05 -0.32 -4.65
C ILE A 58 -16.99 0.92 -5.54
N VAL A 59 -18.15 1.31 -6.08
CA VAL A 59 -18.31 2.60 -6.76
C VAL A 59 -18.32 3.74 -5.72
N PRO A 60 -17.61 4.85 -5.97
CA PRO A 60 -17.70 6.04 -5.11
C PRO A 60 -19.17 6.48 -4.94
N ASN A 61 -19.53 6.93 -3.74
CA ASN A 61 -20.92 7.26 -3.37
C ASN A 61 -21.16 8.76 -3.12
N GLN A 62 -20.11 9.60 -3.14
CA GLN A 62 -20.21 11.03 -2.93
C GLN A 62 -19.07 11.78 -3.65
N LEU A 63 -19.45 12.82 -4.37
CA LEU A 63 -18.59 13.78 -5.04
C LEU A 63 -18.53 15.06 -4.20
N GLU A 64 -17.32 15.55 -3.94
CA GLU A 64 -17.09 16.86 -3.34
C GLU A 64 -16.15 17.67 -4.22
N PHE A 65 -16.52 18.91 -4.51
CA PHE A 65 -15.66 19.84 -5.23
C PHE A 65 -15.85 21.27 -4.71
N SER A 66 -14.85 22.11 -4.97
CA SER A 66 -14.89 23.54 -4.66
C SER A 66 -14.70 24.38 -5.90
N VAL A 67 -15.36 25.53 -5.91
CA VAL A 67 -15.31 26.52 -6.98
C VAL A 67 -14.90 27.84 -6.36
N ALA A 68 -13.79 28.41 -6.81
CA ALA A 68 -13.28 29.69 -6.31
C ALA A 68 -13.55 30.78 -7.34
N VAL A 69 -14.27 31.82 -6.93
CA VAL A 69 -14.49 33.02 -7.75
C VAL A 69 -13.51 34.08 -7.29
N GLU A 70 -12.51 34.38 -8.12
CA GLU A 70 -11.56 35.46 -7.91
C GLU A 70 -11.95 36.68 -8.76
N GLN A 71 -11.89 37.87 -8.17
CA GLN A 71 -11.94 39.13 -8.88
C GLN A 71 -10.87 40.09 -8.34
N ARG A 72 -10.39 40.99 -9.21
CA ARG A 72 -9.42 42.03 -8.84
C ARG A 72 -9.97 43.41 -9.14
N GLY A 73 -9.67 44.37 -8.27
CA GLY A 73 -10.08 45.75 -8.47
C GLY A 73 -9.64 46.69 -7.37
N THR A 74 -9.74 47.99 -7.63
CA THR A 74 -9.33 49.05 -6.69
C THR A 74 -10.42 49.44 -5.70
N ASP A 75 -11.69 49.31 -6.10
CA ASP A 75 -12.85 49.59 -5.25
C ASP A 75 -13.42 48.31 -4.65
N THR A 76 -13.27 48.14 -3.34
CA THR A 76 -13.71 46.96 -2.60
C THR A 76 -15.23 46.77 -2.59
N LYS A 77 -16.03 47.85 -2.69
CA LYS A 77 -17.50 47.76 -2.72
C LYS A 77 -17.99 47.23 -4.06
N ILE A 78 -17.44 47.74 -5.15
CA ILE A 78 -17.76 47.26 -6.50
C ILE A 78 -17.31 45.81 -6.64
N LEU A 79 -16.12 45.48 -6.13
CA LEU A 79 -15.55 44.14 -6.16
C LEU A 79 -16.45 43.13 -5.44
N GLN A 80 -16.92 43.48 -4.23
CA GLN A 80 -17.86 42.65 -3.47
C GLN A 80 -19.18 42.41 -4.22
N GLN A 81 -19.74 43.44 -4.86
CA GLN A 81 -20.98 43.32 -5.64
C GLN A 81 -20.80 42.41 -6.87
N GLN A 82 -19.69 42.55 -7.58
CA GLN A 82 -19.38 41.72 -8.75
C GLN A 82 -19.21 40.24 -8.37
N VAL A 83 -18.48 39.96 -7.29
CA VAL A 83 -18.29 38.60 -6.79
C VAL A 83 -19.61 38.02 -6.30
N GLN A 84 -20.41 38.80 -5.56
CA GLN A 84 -21.73 38.35 -5.09
C GLN A 84 -22.65 37.99 -6.25
N LYS A 85 -22.66 38.79 -7.32
CA LYS A 85 -23.45 38.50 -8.52
C LYS A 85 -22.99 37.19 -9.18
N LYS A 86 -21.69 37.02 -9.42
CA LYS A 86 -21.14 35.80 -10.03
C LYS A 86 -21.44 34.56 -9.19
N VAL A 87 -21.33 34.67 -7.87
CA VAL A 87 -21.63 33.57 -6.95
C VAL A 87 -23.11 33.21 -7.03
N SER A 88 -24.02 34.18 -7.06
CA SER A 88 -25.45 33.92 -7.25
C SER A 88 -25.75 33.23 -8.59
N ASP A 89 -25.09 33.65 -9.67
CA ASP A 89 -25.23 33.02 -11.00
C ASP A 89 -24.73 31.56 -10.97
N ILE A 90 -23.60 31.29 -10.31
CA ILE A 90 -23.06 29.93 -10.14
C ILE A 90 -23.99 29.06 -9.29
N VAL A 91 -24.51 29.57 -8.17
CA VAL A 91 -25.47 28.84 -7.32
C VAL A 91 -26.72 28.48 -8.12
N TYR A 92 -27.25 29.42 -8.91
CA TYR A 92 -28.38 29.15 -9.79
C TYR A 92 -28.06 28.05 -10.82
N LEU A 93 -26.89 28.10 -11.46
CA LEU A 93 -26.44 27.06 -12.40
C LEU A 93 -26.35 25.69 -11.72
N LEU A 94 -25.81 25.61 -10.50
CA LEU A 94 -25.71 24.37 -9.75
C LEU A 94 -27.10 23.79 -9.42
N GLN A 95 -28.04 24.64 -9.01
CA GLN A 95 -29.43 24.25 -8.75
C GLN A 95 -30.13 23.73 -10.02
N GLN A 96 -29.93 24.39 -11.16
CA GLN A 96 -30.48 23.92 -12.45
C GLN A 96 -29.93 22.56 -12.89
N ASN A 97 -28.72 22.20 -12.44
CA ASN A 97 -28.10 20.89 -12.70
C ASN A 97 -28.45 19.84 -11.62
N GLY A 98 -29.46 20.10 -10.78
CA GLY A 98 -30.01 19.10 -9.84
C GLY A 98 -29.31 19.04 -8.49
N ILE A 99 -28.47 20.01 -8.14
CA ILE A 99 -27.86 20.10 -6.81
C ILE A 99 -28.82 20.84 -5.86
N ASP A 100 -29.18 20.15 -4.78
CA ASP A 100 -29.97 20.75 -3.70
C ASP A 100 -29.17 21.86 -3.00
N ASP A 101 -29.84 22.96 -2.65
CA ASP A 101 -29.28 24.12 -1.97
C ASP A 101 -28.57 23.74 -0.66
N ARG A 102 -29.07 22.72 0.05
CA ARG A 102 -28.45 22.19 1.27
C ARG A 102 -27.04 21.64 1.06
N ASN A 103 -26.70 21.29 -0.18
CA ASN A 103 -25.40 20.76 -0.54
C ASN A 103 -24.46 21.83 -1.13
N ILE A 104 -24.89 23.09 -1.17
CA ILE A 104 -24.10 24.22 -1.66
C ILE A 104 -23.74 25.10 -0.45
N GLN A 105 -22.45 25.23 -0.18
CA GLN A 105 -21.96 25.99 0.96
C GLN A 105 -20.98 27.07 0.49
N SER A 106 -21.35 28.34 0.63
CA SER A 106 -20.49 29.48 0.30
C SER A 106 -20.29 30.40 1.50
N MET A 107 -19.37 30.01 2.39
CA MET A 107 -19.14 30.71 3.66
C MET A 107 -17.82 31.48 3.71
N GLU A 108 -16.82 31.09 2.91
CA GLU A 108 -15.47 31.64 3.04
C GLU A 108 -15.20 32.72 2.00
N MET A 109 -14.88 33.92 2.51
CA MET A 109 -14.55 35.11 1.75
C MET A 109 -13.18 35.59 2.20
N SER A 110 -12.27 35.80 1.24
CA SER A 110 -10.94 36.33 1.47
C SER A 110 -10.74 37.59 0.64
N LEU A 111 -10.28 38.66 1.28
CA LEU A 111 -9.90 39.91 0.63
C LEU A 111 -8.45 40.20 0.98
N GLN A 112 -7.57 40.20 -0.02
CA GLN A 112 -6.15 40.45 0.17
C GLN A 112 -5.71 41.65 -0.67
N PRO A 113 -4.89 42.56 -0.12
CA PRO A 113 -4.23 43.59 -0.92
C PRO A 113 -3.16 42.95 -1.82
N HIS A 114 -3.10 43.38 -3.07
CA HIS A 114 -2.09 42.99 -4.04
C HIS A 114 -1.01 44.07 -4.14
N TYR A 115 0.24 43.62 -4.04
CA TYR A 115 1.39 44.50 -4.18
C TYR A 115 2.26 44.02 -5.32
N GLU A 116 2.63 44.94 -6.20
CA GLU A 116 3.66 44.72 -7.19
C GLU A 116 4.99 45.29 -6.69
N TYR A 117 6.06 44.60 -7.02
CA TYR A 117 7.42 45.00 -6.71
C TYR A 117 8.11 45.37 -8.01
N ASP A 118 8.37 46.66 -8.18
CA ASP A 118 9.15 47.19 -9.31
C ASP A 118 10.33 47.98 -8.77
N ASN A 119 11.54 47.67 -9.26
CA ASN A 119 12.81 48.30 -8.87
C ASN A 119 13.00 48.50 -7.34
N GLY A 120 12.63 47.50 -6.53
CA GLY A 120 12.79 47.53 -5.08
C GLY A 120 11.73 48.37 -4.33
N LYS A 121 10.74 48.92 -5.03
CA LYS A 121 9.61 49.66 -4.45
C LYS A 121 8.35 48.78 -4.44
N ARG A 122 7.72 48.67 -3.26
CA ARG A 122 6.41 48.01 -3.10
C ARG A 122 5.30 49.01 -3.38
N THR A 123 4.53 48.79 -4.45
CA THR A 123 3.36 49.61 -4.79
C THR A 123 2.11 48.77 -4.59
N HIS A 124 1.11 49.32 -3.89
CA HIS A 124 -0.21 48.71 -3.80
C HIS A 124 -0.94 48.93 -5.12
N THR A 125 -1.26 47.84 -5.83
CA THR A 125 -1.84 47.91 -7.16
C THR A 125 -3.36 47.77 -7.09
N ASP A 126 -3.85 46.68 -6.51
CA ASP A 126 -5.28 46.39 -6.41
C ASP A 126 -5.62 45.51 -5.21
N PHE A 127 -6.90 45.15 -5.05
CA PHE A 127 -7.36 44.14 -4.12
C PHE A 127 -7.79 42.89 -4.88
N ILE A 128 -7.43 41.73 -4.34
CA ILE A 128 -7.89 40.43 -4.82
C ILE A 128 -8.96 39.94 -3.83
N PHE A 129 -10.15 39.69 -4.36
CA PHE A 129 -11.27 39.13 -3.61
C PHE A 129 -11.55 37.73 -4.11
N VAL A 130 -11.52 36.77 -3.20
CA VAL A 130 -11.77 35.35 -3.47
C VAL A 130 -12.95 34.89 -2.64
N ARG A 131 -13.89 34.19 -3.26
CA ARG A 131 -14.97 33.49 -2.56
C ARG A 131 -15.04 32.05 -3.02
N THR A 132 -15.06 31.12 -2.08
CA THR A 132 -15.12 29.69 -2.37
C THR A 132 -16.53 29.16 -2.12
N ILE A 133 -17.00 28.33 -3.05
CA ILE A 133 -18.25 27.60 -2.98
C ILE A 133 -17.89 26.12 -2.91
N TYR A 134 -18.27 25.46 -1.82
CA TYR A 134 -18.16 24.03 -1.64
C TYR A 134 -19.45 23.37 -2.07
N VAL A 135 -19.33 22.30 -2.84
CA VAL A 135 -20.47 21.59 -3.40
C VAL A 135 -20.34 20.10 -3.09
N LYS A 136 -21.43 19.50 -2.64
CA LYS A 136 -21.56 18.06 -2.43
C LYS A 136 -22.63 17.49 -3.34
N HIS A 137 -22.36 16.36 -3.96
CA HIS A 137 -23.36 15.68 -4.78
C HIS A 137 -23.16 14.17 -4.78
N ASN A 138 -24.24 13.42 -5.01
CA ASN A 138 -24.18 11.96 -4.98
C ASN A 138 -24.08 11.34 -6.39
N ASP A 139 -24.36 12.13 -7.44
CA ASP A 139 -24.31 11.67 -8.82
C ASP A 139 -23.00 12.08 -9.51
N PHE A 140 -22.23 11.09 -9.92
CA PHE A 140 -20.96 11.28 -10.64
C PHE A 140 -21.15 11.51 -12.14
N THR A 141 -22.30 11.14 -12.70
CA THR A 141 -22.56 11.28 -14.15
C THR A 141 -22.64 12.75 -14.56
N VAL A 142 -23.16 13.60 -13.65
CA VAL A 142 -23.36 15.03 -13.87
C VAL A 142 -22.05 15.83 -13.77
N TYR A 143 -20.99 15.25 -13.20
CA TYR A 143 -19.72 15.95 -12.96
C TYR A 143 -19.13 16.59 -14.21
N SER A 144 -19.06 15.83 -15.31
CA SER A 144 -18.44 16.29 -16.55
C SER A 144 -19.18 17.48 -17.18
N THR A 145 -20.50 17.42 -17.21
CA THR A 145 -21.38 18.49 -17.72
C THR A 145 -21.32 19.72 -16.82
N LEU A 146 -21.31 19.50 -15.51
CA LEU A 146 -21.28 20.56 -14.52
C LEU A 146 -19.95 21.32 -14.55
N MET A 147 -18.82 20.61 -14.64
CA MET A 147 -17.51 21.25 -14.75
C MET A 147 -17.41 22.11 -16.01
N GLN A 148 -17.94 21.64 -17.14
CA GLN A 148 -18.01 22.44 -18.36
C GLN A 148 -18.90 23.69 -18.22
N ALA A 149 -20.04 23.56 -17.51
CA ALA A 149 -20.93 24.69 -17.25
C ALA A 149 -20.27 25.75 -16.35
N LEU A 150 -19.52 25.32 -15.33
CA LEU A 150 -18.76 26.21 -14.45
C LEU A 150 -17.64 26.95 -15.20
N ILE A 151 -16.87 26.24 -16.03
CA ILE A 151 -15.82 26.85 -16.86
C ILE A 151 -16.43 27.89 -17.81
N LYS A 152 -17.57 27.60 -18.43
CA LYS A 152 -18.29 28.56 -19.28
C LYS A 152 -18.80 29.78 -18.51
N ALA A 153 -19.15 29.61 -17.24
CA ALA A 153 -19.58 30.70 -16.36
C ALA A 153 -18.41 31.57 -15.86
N GLY A 154 -17.16 31.19 -16.19
CA GLY A 154 -15.95 31.94 -15.82
C GLY A 154 -15.54 31.74 -14.36
N ALA A 155 -15.83 30.54 -13.83
CA ALA A 155 -15.18 30.01 -12.64
C ALA A 155 -13.79 29.45 -12.96
#